data_AF-A0A7V1D4V7-F1
#
_entry.id   AF-A0A7V1D4V7-F1
#
_cell.length_a   1.000
_cell.length_b   1.000
_cell.length_c   1.000
_cell.angle_alpha   90.00
_cell.angle_beta   90.00
_cell.angle_gamma   90.00
#
_symmetry.space_group_name_H-M   'P 1'
#
loop_
_entity.id
_entity.type
_entity.pdbx_description
1 polymer ?
#
loop_
_entity_poly.entity_id
_entity_poly.type
_entity_poly.pdbx_seq_one_letter_code
_entity_poly.pdbx_strand_id
1 'polypeptide(L)'
;MTSSLTKPNVVSFSGPLTEYKEQTSYSDKLESALEKIANNCSRIWNNRTQLDSQLTRGISEIQHCCHIYAINSQGIQVSSSISCSNKKPDGGLQRDRAQRPYIRQISPGNNFLLSLAYINQKSGKLAVTATHTVYSSRGSLLGYIGVEFEIDQLPHTASIYDEPDQWQQLKGDPAIRGNLFSQTRVDSTMDREMDVVMQQVETLIRHHGVFQINLHFSSNRTTIWFTASPLKYRLLDTDMLTQPDLSLNYPIHEYPQDSKIKESQISDILKILHELRTSDDVIYLRSASINIFNGLVSLTFSCDGTHYLPHTDLLNPDHNFWKK
;
A
#
# COMPACT_ATOMS: atom_id res chain seq x y z
N MET A 1 32.16 -24.92 3.18
CA MET A 1 31.30 -24.19 4.13
C MET A 1 31.51 -22.70 3.90
N THR A 2 30.75 -22.12 2.98
CA THR A 2 30.81 -20.70 2.63
C THR A 2 29.42 -20.13 2.87
N SER A 3 29.24 -19.48 4.02
CA SER A 3 27.98 -18.81 4.37
C SER A 3 27.76 -17.63 3.43
N SER A 4 26.74 -17.69 2.58
CA SER A 4 26.26 -16.51 1.87
C SER A 4 25.55 -15.61 2.88
N LEU A 5 26.15 -14.45 3.13
CA LEU A 5 25.50 -13.37 3.85
C LEU A 5 24.37 -12.83 2.96
N THR A 6 23.13 -13.11 3.37
CA THR A 6 21.91 -12.54 2.80
C THR A 6 21.98 -11.02 2.84
N LYS A 7 21.85 -10.39 1.66
CA LYS A 7 21.71 -8.94 1.52
C LYS A 7 20.52 -8.44 2.36
N PRO A 8 20.64 -7.31 3.06
CA PRO A 8 19.49 -6.74 3.77
C PRO A 8 18.41 -6.34 2.76
N ASN A 9 17.20 -6.85 2.97
CA ASN A 9 16.00 -6.48 2.23
C ASN A 9 15.79 -4.97 2.31
N VAL A 10 16.14 -4.26 1.24
CA VAL A 10 15.65 -2.91 0.99
C VAL A 10 14.23 -3.10 0.45
N VAL A 11 13.22 -2.88 1.29
CA VAL A 11 11.84 -2.80 0.83
C VAL A 11 11.73 -1.48 0.06
N SER A 12 11.87 -1.56 -1.26
CA SER A 12 11.51 -0.45 -2.13
C SER A 12 10.00 -0.36 -2.16
N PHE A 13 9.43 0.61 -1.45
CA PHE A 13 8.04 1.00 -1.66
C PHE A 13 7.94 1.71 -3.02
N SER A 14 7.59 0.97 -4.06
CA SER A 14 7.13 1.52 -5.34
C SER A 14 5.63 1.82 -5.26
N GLY A 15 5.24 2.68 -4.31
CA GLY A 15 3.89 3.20 -4.17
C GLY A 15 3.86 4.69 -4.56
N PRO A 16 2.70 5.23 -4.98
CA PRO A 16 2.56 6.56 -5.57
C PRO A 16 2.65 7.72 -4.56
N LEU A 17 3.49 7.61 -3.53
CA LEU A 17 3.70 8.66 -2.51
C LEU A 17 4.36 9.94 -3.05
N THR A 18 4.42 10.13 -4.37
CA THR A 18 5.31 11.10 -5.02
C THR A 18 4.70 12.45 -5.37
N GLU A 19 3.39 12.68 -5.20
CA GLU A 19 2.80 13.96 -5.62
C GLU A 19 1.80 14.54 -4.62
N TYR A 20 2.27 15.41 -3.73
CA TYR A 20 1.40 16.34 -2.98
C TYR A 20 2.03 17.73 -2.83
N LYS A 21 1.30 18.77 -3.25
CA LYS A 21 1.69 20.20 -3.13
C LYS A 21 1.87 20.68 -1.69
N GLU A 22 1.25 20.02 -0.70
CA GLU A 22 1.42 20.33 0.73
C GLU A 22 2.76 19.81 1.28
N GLN A 23 3.30 18.70 0.74
CA GLN A 23 4.63 18.21 1.10
C GLN A 23 5.72 19.19 0.67
N THR A 24 5.54 19.94 -0.42
CA THR A 24 6.50 20.96 -0.88
C THR A 24 6.69 22.06 0.15
N SER A 25 5.60 22.63 0.71
CA SER A 25 5.71 23.71 1.68
C SER A 25 6.35 23.28 3.01
N TYR A 26 6.10 22.05 3.46
CA TYR A 26 6.76 21.50 4.64
C TYR A 26 8.23 21.13 4.36
N SER A 27 8.51 20.54 3.20
CA SER A 27 9.86 20.21 2.75
C SER A 27 10.74 21.44 2.63
N ASP A 28 10.25 22.53 2.04
CA ASP A 28 11.01 23.79 1.87
C ASP A 28 11.36 24.42 3.23
N LYS A 29 10.42 24.40 4.18
CA LYS A 29 10.65 24.89 5.55
C LYS A 29 11.67 24.02 6.28
N LEU A 30 11.57 22.71 6.13
CA LEU A 30 12.49 21.75 6.73
C LEU A 30 13.90 21.89 6.15
N GLU A 31 14.02 22.03 4.84
CA GLU A 31 15.29 22.27 4.15
C GLU A 31 15.95 23.56 4.66
N SER A 32 15.21 24.68 4.69
CA SER A 32 15.74 25.95 5.18
C SER A 32 16.20 25.91 6.65
N ALA A 33 15.44 25.21 7.51
CA ALA A 33 15.83 25.02 8.92
C ALA A 33 17.12 24.18 9.03
N LEU A 34 17.20 23.09 8.26
CA LEU A 34 18.36 22.22 8.25
C LEU A 34 19.59 22.88 7.66
N GLU A 35 19.45 23.71 6.63
CA GLU A 35 20.54 24.48 6.03
C GLU A 35 21.17 25.42 7.07
N LYS A 36 20.34 26.13 7.84
CA LYS A 36 20.81 27.01 8.94
C LYS A 36 21.59 26.21 9.99
N ILE A 37 21.06 25.05 10.39
CA ILE A 37 21.70 24.18 11.38
C ILE A 37 23.04 23.65 10.83
N ALA A 38 23.08 23.19 9.58
CA ALA A 38 24.28 22.71 8.91
C ALA A 38 25.36 23.80 8.81
N ASN A 39 24.98 25.01 8.40
CA ASN A 39 25.88 26.16 8.32
C ASN A 39 26.48 26.53 9.68
N ASN A 40 25.67 26.50 10.75
CA ASN A 40 26.15 26.74 12.11
C ASN A 40 27.08 25.62 12.61
N CYS A 41 26.77 24.36 12.28
CA CYS A 41 27.59 23.21 12.65
C CYS A 41 28.95 23.19 11.93
N SER A 42 29.04 23.70 10.70
CA SER A 42 30.28 23.70 9.91
C SER A 42 31.46 24.38 10.64
N ARG A 43 31.19 25.46 11.38
CA ARG A 43 32.20 26.28 12.08
C ARG A 43 32.79 25.59 13.31
N ILE A 44 32.09 24.58 13.82
CA ILE A 44 32.38 23.92 15.09
C ILE A 44 32.48 22.39 14.93
N TRP A 45 32.61 21.90 13.70
CA TRP A 45 32.48 20.48 13.35
C TRP A 45 33.38 19.54 14.16
N ASN A 46 34.59 20.01 14.51
CA ASN A 46 35.56 19.22 15.25
C ASN A 46 35.39 19.32 16.78
N ASN A 47 34.38 20.05 17.28
CA ASN A 47 34.07 20.19 18.70
C ASN A 47 32.71 19.58 19.02
N ARG A 48 32.72 18.32 19.47
CA ARG A 48 31.52 17.55 19.81
C ARG A 48 30.58 18.28 20.77
N THR A 49 31.11 18.84 21.86
CA THR A 49 30.27 19.50 22.89
C THR A 49 29.55 20.73 22.32
N GLN A 50 30.23 21.46 21.43
CA GLN A 50 29.61 22.57 20.72
C GLN A 50 28.60 22.09 19.68
N LEU A 51 28.87 21.00 18.96
CA LEU A 51 27.92 20.39 18.02
C LEU A 51 26.63 19.99 18.74
N ASP A 52 26.74 19.21 19.81
CA ASP A 52 25.59 18.78 20.61
C ASP A 52 24.77 19.99 21.10
N SER A 53 25.45 21.07 21.50
CA SER A 53 24.81 22.32 21.93
C SER A 53 24.07 23.02 20.78
N GLN A 54 24.65 23.08 19.58
CA GLN A 54 23.96 23.68 18.42
C GLN A 54 22.79 22.84 17.95
N LEU A 55 22.94 21.51 17.90
CA LEU A 55 21.86 20.59 17.55
C LEU A 55 20.69 20.66 18.54
N THR A 56 20.98 20.83 19.83
CA THR A 56 19.96 21.01 20.88
C THR A 56 19.17 22.31 20.70
N ARG A 57 19.79 23.38 20.21
CA ARG A 57 19.06 24.62 19.87
C ARG A 57 18.25 24.43 18.59
N GLY A 58 18.88 23.90 17.54
CA GLY A 58 18.29 23.74 16.22
C GLY A 58 17.09 22.80 16.16
N ILE A 59 17.08 21.73 16.96
CA ILE A 59 15.95 20.78 16.97
C ILE A 59 14.61 21.44 17.34
N SER A 60 14.64 22.54 18.10
CA SER A 60 13.41 23.27 18.47
C SER A 60 12.75 23.99 17.29
N GLU A 61 13.46 24.21 16.19
CA GLU A 61 12.95 24.84 14.97
C GLU A 61 12.26 23.81 14.05
N ILE A 62 12.40 22.51 14.34
CA ILE A 62 11.90 21.43 13.49
C ILE A 62 10.72 20.74 14.17
N GLN A 63 9.53 20.93 13.61
CA GLN A 63 8.31 20.30 14.10
C GLN A 63 8.30 18.79 13.80
N HIS A 64 7.69 17.99 14.68
CA HIS A 64 7.46 16.55 14.52
C HIS A 64 8.70 15.65 14.41
N CYS A 65 9.91 16.20 14.59
CA CYS A 65 11.11 15.37 14.60
C CYS A 65 11.26 14.61 15.91
N CYS A 66 11.90 13.43 15.85
CA CYS A 66 12.17 12.61 17.02
C CYS A 66 13.62 12.81 17.49
N HIS A 67 14.57 12.84 16.54
CA HIS A 67 15.99 13.00 16.84
C HIS A 67 16.71 13.84 15.78
N ILE A 68 17.77 14.55 16.20
CA ILE A 68 18.75 15.16 15.30
C ILE A 68 20.17 14.69 15.67
N TYR A 69 21.05 14.54 14.68
CA TYR A 69 22.45 14.15 14.88
C TYR A 69 23.33 14.56 13.70
N ALA A 70 24.65 14.59 13.90
CA ALA A 70 25.65 14.82 12.87
C ALA A 70 26.45 13.53 12.59
N ILE A 71 26.74 13.30 11.30
CA ILE A 71 27.54 12.18 10.79
C ILE A 71 28.65 12.71 9.89
N ASN A 72 29.81 12.06 9.87
CA ASN A 72 30.89 12.40 8.94
C ASN A 72 30.60 11.87 7.52
N SER A 73 31.50 12.18 6.58
CA SER A 73 31.39 11.77 5.18
C SER A 73 31.45 10.24 4.97
N GLN A 74 31.92 9.48 5.96
CA GLN A 74 31.92 8.02 5.95
C GLN A 74 30.63 7.42 6.56
N GLY A 75 29.68 8.25 6.98
CA GLY A 75 28.43 7.78 7.60
C GLY A 75 28.58 7.37 9.07
N ILE A 76 29.67 7.76 9.74
CA ILE A 76 29.88 7.51 11.16
C ILE A 76 29.39 8.71 11.97
N GLN A 77 28.60 8.46 13.02
CA GLN A 77 28.03 9.51 13.86
C GLN A 77 29.09 10.21 14.74
N VAL A 78 29.18 11.54 14.61
CA VAL A 78 30.18 12.39 15.28
C VAL A 78 29.61 13.24 16.42
N SER A 79 28.29 13.36 16.51
CA SER A 79 27.59 14.01 17.63
C SER A 79 26.82 12.98 18.47
N SER A 80 26.31 13.43 19.61
CA SER A 80 25.20 12.73 20.26
C SER A 80 23.93 12.87 19.42
N SER A 81 23.03 11.88 19.50
CA SER A 81 21.65 12.03 19.06
C SER A 81 20.92 12.90 20.07
N ILE A 82 20.32 14.01 19.65
CA ILE A 82 19.51 14.85 20.53
C ILE A 82 18.06 14.50 20.32
N SER A 83 17.34 14.13 21.37
CA SER A 83 15.91 13.83 21.29
C SER A 83 15.07 15.11 21.36
N CYS A 84 14.02 15.20 20.54
CA CYS A 84 13.11 16.35 20.57
C CYS A 84 12.29 16.40 21.86
N SER A 85 11.96 15.25 22.45
CA SER A 85 11.06 15.16 23.62
C SER A 85 11.68 15.73 24.89
N ASN A 86 12.97 15.45 25.11
CA ASN A 86 13.68 15.85 26.33
C ASN A 86 14.80 16.86 26.09
N LYS A 87 15.09 17.21 24.82
CA LYS A 87 16.16 18.12 24.37
C LYS A 87 17.52 17.79 24.98
N LYS A 88 17.82 16.50 25.17
CA LYS A 88 19.06 16.01 25.75
C LYS A 88 19.79 15.04 24.81
N PRO A 89 21.13 14.96 24.93
CA PRO A 89 21.92 13.89 24.35
C PRO A 89 21.41 12.49 24.77
N ASP A 90 21.17 11.62 23.79
CA ASP A 90 20.69 10.24 23.91
C ASP A 90 21.65 9.28 23.15
N GLY A 91 22.95 9.40 23.45
CA GLY A 91 23.99 8.50 22.93
C GLY A 91 24.21 8.56 21.42
N GLY A 92 24.60 7.44 20.81
CA GLY A 92 24.74 7.28 19.35
C GLY A 92 26.11 7.62 18.75
N LEU A 93 27.07 8.08 19.56
CA LEU A 93 28.43 8.37 19.11
C LEU A 93 29.10 7.13 18.49
N GLN A 94 29.87 7.31 17.41
CA GLN A 94 30.54 6.24 16.65
C GLN A 94 29.61 5.18 16.05
N ARG A 95 28.29 5.39 16.06
CA ARG A 95 27.37 4.50 15.37
C ARG A 95 27.62 4.57 13.87
N ASP A 96 27.85 3.41 13.26
CA ASP A 96 27.91 3.27 11.81
C ASP A 96 26.51 3.36 11.21
N ARG A 97 26.31 4.35 10.34
CA ARG A 97 25.08 4.59 9.59
C ARG A 97 25.29 4.54 8.08
N ALA A 98 26.47 4.13 7.59
CA ALA A 98 26.82 4.14 6.18
C ALA A 98 25.85 3.31 5.31
N GLN A 99 25.32 2.23 5.88
CA GLN A 99 24.37 1.33 5.20
C GLN A 99 22.90 1.77 5.35
N ARG A 100 22.62 2.89 6.02
CA ARG A 100 21.24 3.33 6.21
C ARG A 100 20.69 3.93 4.90
N PRO A 101 19.39 3.74 4.58
CA PRO A 101 18.82 4.18 3.31
C PRO A 101 19.05 5.66 3.00
N TYR A 102 18.92 6.54 4.00
CA TYR A 102 19.15 7.98 3.87
C TYR A 102 20.61 8.38 3.60
N ILE A 103 21.59 7.48 3.79
CA ILE A 103 22.99 7.71 3.39
C ILE A 103 23.25 7.19 1.98
N ARG A 104 22.72 6.01 1.67
CA ARG A 104 22.87 5.38 0.35
C ARG A 104 22.17 6.14 -0.76
N GLN A 105 21.18 6.97 -0.43
CA GLN A 105 20.42 7.79 -1.38
C GLN A 105 21.05 9.18 -1.63
N ILE A 106 22.05 9.59 -0.85
CA ILE A 106 22.70 10.89 -1.03
C ILE A 106 23.40 10.91 -2.39
N SER A 107 23.04 11.90 -3.20
CA SER A 107 23.59 12.08 -4.55
C SER A 107 24.40 13.38 -4.59
N PRO A 108 25.58 13.39 -5.25
CA PRO A 108 26.36 14.61 -5.42
C PRO A 108 25.53 15.74 -6.06
N GLY A 109 25.66 16.96 -5.54
CA GLY A 109 24.95 18.13 -6.06
C GLY A 109 23.59 18.40 -5.43
N ASN A 110 23.03 17.47 -4.63
CA ASN A 110 21.85 17.73 -3.83
C ASN A 110 22.22 17.86 -2.34
N ASN A 111 21.95 19.03 -1.77
CA ASN A 111 22.30 19.32 -0.38
C ASN A 111 21.24 18.87 0.61
N PHE A 112 20.01 18.64 0.17
CA PHE A 112 18.89 18.19 0.98
C PHE A 112 18.29 16.90 0.42
N LEU A 113 18.00 15.95 1.30
CA LEU A 113 17.35 14.70 0.92
C LEU A 113 16.36 14.31 2.01
N LEU A 114 15.13 14.01 1.61
CA LEU A 114 14.19 13.25 2.43
C LEU A 114 14.21 11.79 1.96
N SER A 115 14.58 10.88 2.85
CA SER A 115 14.73 9.47 2.47
C SER A 115 13.41 8.76 2.23
N LEU A 116 13.46 7.66 1.47
CA LEU A 116 12.40 6.64 1.53
C LEU A 116 12.18 6.14 2.96
N ALA A 117 10.96 5.67 3.24
CA ALA A 117 10.59 5.07 4.52
C ALA A 117 11.43 3.83 4.82
N TYR A 118 11.79 3.64 6.09
CA TYR A 118 12.59 2.52 6.56
C TYR A 118 12.24 2.14 8.01
N ILE A 119 12.65 0.96 8.46
CA ILE A 119 12.48 0.54 9.86
C ILE A 119 13.62 1.08 10.74
N ASN A 120 13.27 1.87 11.75
CA ASN A 120 14.20 2.32 12.77
C ASN A 120 14.69 1.13 13.60
N GLN A 121 16.01 0.96 13.73
CA GLN A 121 16.58 -0.18 14.44
C GLN A 121 16.41 -0.10 15.97
N LYS A 122 16.23 1.09 16.55
CA LYS A 122 16.04 1.30 17.98
C LYS A 122 14.57 1.19 18.37
N SER A 123 13.67 1.86 17.65
CA SER A 123 12.24 1.87 17.99
C SER A 123 11.41 0.79 17.30
N GLY A 124 11.92 0.16 16.24
CA GLY A 124 11.17 -0.79 15.42
C GLY A 124 10.08 -0.16 14.55
N LYS A 125 9.92 1.17 14.60
CA LYS A 125 8.89 1.91 13.88
C LYS A 125 9.33 2.30 12.48
N LEU A 126 8.35 2.57 11.61
CA LEU A 126 8.59 3.19 10.32
C LEU A 126 9.04 4.64 10.51
N ALA A 127 10.12 4.99 9.84
CA ALA A 127 10.74 6.31 9.93
C ALA A 127 11.19 6.79 8.55
N VAL A 128 11.30 8.12 8.44
CA VAL A 128 12.00 8.81 7.36
C VAL A 128 13.10 9.66 7.96
N THR A 129 14.14 9.98 7.19
CA THR A 129 15.20 10.88 7.64
C THR A 129 15.47 11.93 6.60
N ALA A 130 15.37 13.19 7.04
CA ALA A 130 15.86 14.31 6.27
C ALA A 130 17.34 14.48 6.57
N THR A 131 18.15 14.63 5.52
CA THR A 131 19.59 14.90 5.65
C THR A 131 19.93 16.19 4.94
N HIS A 132 20.81 16.98 5.55
CA HIS A 132 21.43 18.14 4.90
C HIS A 132 22.95 18.05 4.94
N THR A 133 23.59 18.32 3.80
CA THR A 133 25.04 18.27 3.65
C THR A 133 25.72 19.42 4.39
N VAL A 134 26.88 19.16 4.99
CA VAL A 134 27.71 20.14 5.70
C VAL A 134 29.04 20.30 4.97
N TYR A 135 29.32 21.51 4.52
CA TYR A 135 30.59 21.86 3.89
C TYR A 135 31.44 22.75 4.80
N SER A 136 32.75 22.66 4.66
CA SER A 136 33.67 23.61 5.28
C SER A 136 33.63 24.97 4.56
N SER A 137 34.23 25.98 5.17
CA SER A 137 34.43 27.30 4.54
C SER A 137 35.25 27.23 3.24
N ARG A 138 35.99 26.13 3.01
CA ARG A 138 36.77 25.88 1.79
C ARG A 138 36.02 25.02 0.77
N GLY A 139 34.73 24.72 1.01
CA GLY A 139 33.89 23.90 0.12
C GLY A 139 34.11 22.39 0.23
N SER A 140 34.90 21.91 1.19
CA SER A 140 35.13 20.47 1.38
C SER A 140 33.97 19.83 2.17
N LEU A 141 33.50 18.66 1.75
CA LEU A 141 32.49 17.89 2.48
C LEU A 141 32.98 17.50 3.87
N LEU A 142 32.27 17.93 4.91
CA LEU A 142 32.53 17.54 6.31
C LEU A 142 31.67 16.35 6.73
N GLY A 143 30.43 16.29 6.23
CA GLY A 143 29.47 15.24 6.54
C GLY A 143 28.04 15.73 6.37
N TYR A 144 27.14 15.27 7.22
CA TYR A 144 25.70 15.52 7.11
C TYR A 144 25.05 15.73 8.47
N ILE A 145 23.98 16.52 8.50
CA ILE A 145 23.02 16.57 9.61
C ILE A 145 21.85 15.66 9.24
N GLY A 146 21.49 14.73 10.11
CA GLY A 146 20.32 13.87 9.95
C GLY A 146 19.25 14.22 10.97
N VAL A 147 18.00 14.36 10.51
CA VAL A 147 16.80 14.54 11.34
C VAL A 147 15.85 13.40 11.06
N GLU A 148 15.47 12.70 12.12
CA GLU A 148 14.64 11.52 12.08
C GLU A 148 13.19 11.86 12.44
N PHE A 149 12.25 11.31 11.67
CA PHE A 149 10.81 11.40 11.90
C PHE A 149 10.21 10.00 11.94
N GLU A 150 9.37 9.73 12.92
CA GLU A 150 8.52 8.53 12.93
C GLU A 150 7.23 8.84 12.17
N ILE A 151 6.83 7.96 11.24
CA ILE A 151 5.71 8.22 10.31
C ILE A 151 4.37 8.40 11.07
N ASP A 152 4.20 7.71 12.20
CA ASP A 152 3.03 7.81 13.07
C ASP A 152 2.96 9.13 13.86
N GLN A 153 4.03 9.92 13.88
CA GLN A 153 4.08 11.24 14.54
C GLN A 153 3.96 12.42 13.57
N LEU A 154 4.00 12.15 12.26
CA LEU A 154 3.79 13.17 11.24
C LEU A 154 2.31 13.57 11.20
N PRO A 155 2.00 14.85 10.92
CA PRO A 155 0.62 15.28 10.78
C PRO A 155 -0.07 14.45 9.69
N HIS A 156 -1.15 13.76 10.08
CA HIS A 156 -1.93 12.93 9.18
C HIS A 156 -2.76 13.82 8.24
N THR A 157 -2.15 14.27 7.15
CA THR A 157 -2.84 14.95 6.04
C THR A 157 -3.18 14.01 4.88
N ALA A 158 -2.81 12.73 4.99
CA ALA A 158 -3.07 11.76 3.94
C ALA A 158 -4.58 11.50 3.81
N SER A 159 -5.11 11.71 2.60
CA SER A 159 -6.42 11.19 2.23
C SER A 159 -6.37 9.66 2.16
N ILE A 160 -7.52 9.02 2.33
CA ILE A 160 -7.65 7.59 2.05
C ILE A 160 -7.28 7.39 0.57
N TYR A 161 -6.44 6.40 0.30
CA TYR A 161 -6.06 6.02 -1.05
C TYR A 161 -7.28 5.52 -1.81
N ASP A 162 -7.54 6.09 -2.98
CA ASP A 162 -8.50 5.57 -3.92
C ASP A 162 -7.82 4.52 -4.82
N GLU A 163 -8.48 3.37 -4.98
CA GLU A 163 -7.99 2.32 -5.87
C GLU A 163 -7.99 2.83 -7.33
N PRO A 164 -6.96 2.52 -8.14
CA PRO A 164 -6.84 3.06 -9.48
C PRO A 164 -7.95 2.55 -10.39
N ASP A 165 -8.48 3.43 -11.23
CA ASP A 165 -9.51 3.10 -12.22
C ASP A 165 -8.87 2.54 -13.50
N GLN A 166 -8.12 1.45 -13.37
CA GLN A 166 -7.45 0.79 -14.49
C GLN A 166 -7.29 -0.72 -14.23
N TRP A 167 -7.22 -1.50 -15.31
CA TRP A 167 -6.92 -2.91 -15.23
C TRP A 167 -5.57 -3.19 -14.56
N GLN A 168 -5.58 -4.06 -13.55
CA GLN A 168 -4.40 -4.64 -12.94
C GLN A 168 -4.44 -6.16 -12.96
N GLN A 169 -3.28 -6.79 -13.17
CA GLN A 169 -3.11 -8.23 -13.08
C GLN A 169 -2.09 -8.58 -12.01
N LEU A 170 -2.50 -9.39 -11.03
CA LEU A 170 -1.64 -9.98 -10.03
C LEU A 170 -1.33 -11.42 -10.41
N LYS A 171 -0.04 -11.77 -10.36
CA LYS A 171 0.43 -13.13 -10.67
C LYS A 171 0.10 -14.05 -9.50
N GLY A 172 -0.52 -15.18 -9.80
CA GLY A 172 -0.80 -16.24 -8.85
C GLY A 172 0.42 -17.03 -8.40
N ASP A 173 0.19 -17.94 -7.46
CA ASP A 173 1.18 -18.84 -6.89
C ASP A 173 1.91 -19.65 -7.99
N PRO A 174 3.27 -19.62 -8.02
CA PRO A 174 4.05 -20.37 -9.00
C PRO A 174 3.78 -21.88 -9.03
N ALA A 175 3.49 -22.50 -7.88
CA ALA A 175 3.23 -23.94 -7.77
C ALA A 175 1.86 -24.32 -8.37
N ILE A 176 0.86 -23.46 -8.24
CA ILE A 176 -0.46 -23.67 -8.88
C ILE A 176 -0.32 -23.48 -10.38
N ARG A 177 0.37 -22.42 -10.81
CA ARG A 177 0.63 -22.13 -12.22
C ARG A 177 1.41 -23.23 -12.93
N GLY A 178 2.40 -23.82 -12.27
CA GLY A 178 3.20 -24.91 -12.81
C GLY A 178 2.39 -26.17 -13.10
N ASN A 179 1.27 -26.37 -12.40
CA ASN A 179 0.39 -27.53 -12.54
C ASN A 179 -0.89 -27.25 -13.33
N LEU A 180 -1.05 -26.05 -13.91
CA LEU A 180 -2.27 -25.62 -14.59
C LEU A 180 -2.74 -26.63 -15.67
N PHE A 181 -1.81 -27.08 -16.51
CA PHE A 181 -2.11 -28.03 -17.61
C PHE A 181 -2.27 -29.49 -17.14
N SER A 182 -2.09 -29.76 -15.84
CA SER A 182 -2.32 -31.08 -15.24
C SER A 182 -3.68 -31.17 -14.55
N GLN A 183 -4.47 -30.10 -14.60
CA GLN A 183 -5.80 -30.02 -13.98
C GLN A 183 -6.87 -29.88 -15.06
N THR A 184 -8.06 -30.39 -14.77
CA THR A 184 -9.27 -30.15 -15.57
C THR A 184 -10.40 -29.71 -14.65
N ARG A 185 -11.31 -28.89 -15.16
CA ARG A 185 -12.49 -28.45 -14.44
C ARG A 185 -13.36 -29.66 -14.12
N VAL A 186 -13.82 -29.72 -12.87
CA VAL A 186 -14.86 -30.65 -12.44
C VAL A 186 -16.03 -29.82 -11.95
N ASP A 187 -17.24 -30.18 -12.39
CA ASP A 187 -18.45 -29.46 -11.99
C ASP A 187 -18.68 -29.58 -10.48
N SER A 188 -18.73 -28.43 -9.83
CA SER A 188 -19.11 -28.27 -8.44
C SER A 188 -20.65 -28.32 -8.29
N THR A 189 -21.14 -28.37 -7.05
CA THR A 189 -22.59 -28.23 -6.80
C THR A 189 -23.08 -26.86 -7.25
N MET A 190 -22.28 -25.80 -7.02
CA MET A 190 -22.59 -24.45 -7.49
C MET A 190 -22.67 -24.38 -9.02
N ASP A 191 -21.85 -25.14 -9.75
CA ASP A 191 -21.89 -25.17 -11.22
C ASP A 191 -23.18 -25.78 -11.76
N ARG A 192 -23.71 -26.81 -11.08
CA ARG A 192 -24.99 -27.44 -11.48
C ARG A 192 -26.19 -26.52 -11.29
N GLU A 193 -26.11 -25.61 -10.32
CA GLU A 193 -27.18 -24.68 -9.94
C GLU A 193 -26.85 -23.23 -10.34
N MET A 194 -25.94 -23.05 -11.31
CA MET A 194 -25.33 -21.76 -11.59
C MET A 194 -26.35 -20.67 -11.95
N ASP A 195 -27.35 -20.99 -12.78
CA ASP A 195 -28.39 -20.04 -13.18
C ASP A 195 -29.20 -19.54 -11.96
N VAL A 196 -29.58 -20.46 -11.06
CA VAL A 196 -30.32 -20.14 -9.83
C VAL A 196 -29.46 -19.29 -8.90
N VAL A 197 -28.19 -19.67 -8.73
CA VAL A 197 -27.22 -18.93 -7.93
C VAL A 197 -27.04 -17.51 -8.47
N MET A 198 -26.85 -17.33 -9.77
CA MET A 198 -26.68 -16.01 -10.38
C MET A 198 -27.93 -15.14 -10.22
N GLN A 199 -29.13 -15.70 -10.38
CA GLN A 199 -30.39 -14.97 -10.16
C GLN A 199 -30.55 -14.52 -8.70
N GLN A 200 -30.17 -15.37 -7.75
CA GLN A 200 -30.26 -15.06 -6.32
C GLN A 200 -29.24 -14.01 -5.92
N VAL A 201 -28.01 -14.10 -6.45
CA VAL A 201 -26.99 -13.08 -6.31
C VAL A 201 -27.46 -11.73 -6.87
N GLU A 202 -28.05 -11.73 -8.08
CA GLU A 202 -28.60 -10.53 -8.69
C GLU A 202 -29.66 -9.88 -7.78
N THR A 203 -30.60 -10.69 -7.28
CA THR A 203 -31.67 -10.23 -6.38
C THR A 203 -31.10 -9.62 -5.10
N LEU A 204 -30.11 -10.26 -4.49
CA LEU A 204 -29.46 -9.76 -3.28
C LEU A 204 -28.77 -8.40 -3.49
N ILE A 205 -28.10 -8.22 -4.64
CA ILE A 205 -27.44 -6.96 -5.00
C ILE A 205 -28.47 -5.87 -5.29
N ARG A 206 -29.47 -6.16 -6.14
CA ARG A 206 -30.42 -5.17 -6.65
C ARG A 206 -31.47 -4.74 -5.64
N HIS A 207 -31.89 -5.66 -4.77
CA HIS A 207 -33.09 -5.47 -3.94
C HIS A 207 -32.87 -5.64 -2.44
N HIS A 208 -31.72 -6.15 -1.99
CA HIS A 208 -31.45 -6.37 -0.56
C HIS A 208 -30.21 -5.65 -0.03
N GLY A 209 -29.62 -4.76 -0.82
CA GLY A 209 -28.55 -3.87 -0.37
C GLY A 209 -27.19 -4.56 -0.19
N VAL A 210 -26.93 -5.65 -0.90
CA VAL A 210 -25.58 -6.23 -0.99
C VAL A 210 -24.72 -5.33 -1.88
N PHE A 211 -23.68 -4.72 -1.31
CA PHE A 211 -22.78 -3.83 -2.06
C PHE A 211 -21.46 -4.49 -2.47
N GLN A 212 -21.03 -5.49 -1.70
CA GLN A 212 -19.85 -6.30 -1.97
C GLN A 212 -20.26 -7.76 -1.94
N ILE A 213 -19.81 -8.50 -2.94
CA ILE A 213 -19.94 -9.95 -2.99
C ILE A 213 -18.64 -10.59 -3.45
N ASN A 214 -18.31 -11.73 -2.85
CA ASN A 214 -17.24 -12.62 -3.30
C ASN A 214 -17.86 -14.00 -3.59
N LEU A 215 -17.84 -14.41 -4.85
CA LEU A 215 -18.27 -15.71 -5.33
C LEU A 215 -17.04 -16.62 -5.43
N HIS A 216 -17.03 -17.74 -4.73
CA HIS A 216 -16.00 -18.77 -4.83
C HIS A 216 -16.61 -20.05 -5.43
N PHE A 217 -16.69 -20.09 -6.76
CA PHE A 217 -17.28 -21.20 -7.52
C PHE A 217 -16.62 -22.55 -7.20
N SER A 218 -15.29 -22.58 -7.10
CA SER A 218 -14.55 -23.83 -6.84
C SER A 218 -14.70 -24.35 -5.42
N SER A 219 -15.14 -23.53 -4.46
CA SER A 219 -15.33 -23.92 -3.06
C SER A 219 -16.79 -23.86 -2.61
N ASN A 220 -17.74 -23.72 -3.53
CA ASN A 220 -19.19 -23.64 -3.27
C ASN A 220 -19.55 -22.61 -2.18
N ARG A 221 -18.90 -21.44 -2.22
CA ARG A 221 -18.99 -20.46 -1.14
C ARG A 221 -19.18 -19.05 -1.67
N THR A 222 -20.09 -18.31 -1.05
CA THR A 222 -20.33 -16.90 -1.33
C THR A 222 -20.28 -16.10 -0.06
N THR A 223 -19.59 -14.97 -0.09
CA THR A 223 -19.55 -14.02 1.01
C THR A 223 -20.15 -12.70 0.56
N ILE A 224 -21.11 -12.17 1.32
CA ILE A 224 -21.80 -10.91 1.01
C ILE A 224 -21.65 -9.90 2.14
N TRP A 225 -21.66 -8.61 1.79
CA TRP A 225 -21.73 -7.49 2.73
C TRP A 225 -22.85 -6.55 2.35
N PHE A 226 -23.53 -6.06 3.39
CA PHE A 226 -24.67 -5.16 3.26
C PHE A 226 -24.28 -3.72 3.54
N THR A 227 -24.89 -2.78 2.82
CA THR A 227 -24.73 -1.33 3.06
C THR A 227 -25.09 -0.96 4.50
N ALA A 228 -26.16 -1.55 5.03
CA ALA A 228 -26.62 -1.35 6.40
C ALA A 228 -25.72 -2.00 7.46
N SER A 229 -24.82 -2.91 7.07
CA SER A 229 -23.93 -3.62 8.00
C SER A 229 -22.55 -3.92 7.37
N PRO A 230 -21.78 -2.88 6.99
CA PRO A 230 -20.60 -3.05 6.15
C PRO A 230 -19.43 -3.75 6.87
N LEU A 231 -19.48 -3.80 8.21
CA LEU A 231 -18.45 -4.43 9.03
C LEU A 231 -18.72 -5.92 9.32
N LYS A 232 -19.86 -6.47 8.85
CA LYS A 232 -20.28 -7.84 9.16
C LYS A 232 -20.69 -8.58 7.89
N TYR A 233 -19.83 -9.48 7.42
CA TYR A 233 -20.16 -10.32 6.28
C TYR A 233 -21.23 -11.38 6.62
N ARG A 234 -21.86 -11.96 5.61
CA ARG A 234 -22.61 -13.22 5.70
C ARG A 234 -21.96 -14.26 4.79
N LEU A 235 -21.97 -15.49 5.26
CA LEU A 235 -21.48 -16.65 4.52
C LEU A 235 -22.69 -17.42 4.01
N LEU A 236 -22.72 -17.68 2.71
CA LEU A 236 -23.74 -18.46 2.04
C LEU A 236 -23.06 -19.62 1.31
N ASP A 237 -23.51 -20.84 1.54
CA ASP A 237 -23.15 -21.97 0.70
C ASP A 237 -24.14 -22.09 -0.47
N THR A 238 -23.92 -23.07 -1.35
CA THR A 238 -24.80 -23.33 -2.49
C THR A 238 -26.21 -23.70 -2.05
N ASP A 239 -26.36 -24.52 -1.01
CA ASP A 239 -27.68 -24.98 -0.57
C ASP A 239 -28.54 -23.80 -0.12
N MET A 240 -27.97 -22.85 0.64
CA MET A 240 -28.61 -21.59 1.01
C MET A 240 -28.94 -20.73 -0.21
N LEU A 241 -28.02 -20.58 -1.16
CA LEU A 241 -28.20 -19.76 -2.36
C LEU A 241 -29.29 -20.30 -3.29
N THR A 242 -29.55 -21.60 -3.26
CA THR A 242 -30.63 -22.19 -4.06
C THR A 242 -32.01 -22.13 -3.40
N GLN A 243 -32.10 -21.71 -2.13
CA GLN A 243 -33.38 -21.59 -1.45
C GLN A 243 -34.18 -20.38 -1.97
N PRO A 244 -35.43 -20.56 -2.44
CA PRO A 244 -36.26 -19.47 -2.91
C PRO A 244 -36.57 -18.41 -1.85
N ASP A 245 -36.55 -18.79 -0.57
CA ASP A 245 -36.86 -17.92 0.57
C ASP A 245 -35.63 -17.22 1.17
N LEU A 246 -34.44 -17.41 0.60
CA LEU A 246 -33.21 -16.76 1.10
C LEU A 246 -33.38 -15.25 1.24
N SER A 247 -34.03 -14.62 0.26
CA SER A 247 -34.33 -13.19 0.22
C SER A 247 -35.19 -12.72 1.40
N LEU A 248 -36.04 -13.57 1.97
CA LEU A 248 -36.88 -13.24 3.14
C LEU A 248 -36.06 -12.99 4.41
N ASN A 249 -34.82 -13.47 4.45
CA ASN A 249 -33.91 -13.24 5.57
C ASN A 249 -33.31 -11.83 5.58
N TYR A 250 -33.52 -11.04 4.51
CA TYR A 250 -32.90 -9.74 4.32
C TYR A 250 -33.95 -8.66 3.99
N PRO A 251 -33.85 -7.46 4.59
CA PRO A 251 -34.78 -6.38 4.28
C PRO A 251 -34.64 -5.96 2.81
N ILE A 252 -35.73 -5.45 2.24
CA ILE A 252 -35.68 -4.78 0.94
C ILE A 252 -34.93 -3.47 1.09
N HIS A 253 -34.06 -3.16 0.13
CA HIS A 253 -33.26 -1.95 0.06
C HIS A 253 -33.26 -1.42 -1.37
N GLU A 254 -33.47 -0.11 -1.55
CA GLU A 254 -33.36 0.53 -2.87
C GLU A 254 -31.91 0.48 -3.38
N TYR A 255 -31.73 0.37 -4.68
CA TYR A 255 -30.39 0.41 -5.26
C TYR A 255 -29.75 1.79 -5.05
N PRO A 256 -28.52 1.90 -4.50
CA PRO A 256 -27.91 3.19 -4.19
C PRO A 256 -27.71 4.07 -5.44
N GLN A 257 -27.99 5.37 -5.32
CA GLN A 257 -27.82 6.32 -6.44
C GLN A 257 -26.35 6.70 -6.69
N ASP A 258 -25.51 6.59 -5.67
CA ASP A 258 -24.08 6.93 -5.68
C ASP A 258 -23.18 5.73 -6.03
N SER A 259 -23.75 4.57 -6.38
CA SER A 259 -22.99 3.43 -6.88
C SER A 259 -22.37 3.73 -8.25
N LYS A 260 -21.12 3.33 -8.47
CA LYS A 260 -20.47 3.41 -9.79
C LYS A 260 -21.05 2.39 -10.79
N ILE A 261 -21.39 1.19 -10.34
CA ILE A 261 -22.06 0.19 -11.17
C ILE A 261 -23.56 0.48 -11.15
N LYS A 262 -24.16 0.74 -12.31
CA LYS A 262 -25.61 0.97 -12.39
C LYS A 262 -26.37 -0.34 -12.20
N GLU A 263 -27.56 -0.26 -11.62
CA GLU A 263 -28.42 -1.44 -11.40
C GLU A 263 -28.61 -2.28 -12.68
N SER A 264 -28.80 -1.60 -13.83
CA SER A 264 -29.00 -2.23 -15.13
C SER A 264 -27.80 -3.03 -15.63
N GLN A 265 -26.60 -2.79 -15.10
CA GLN A 265 -25.36 -3.46 -15.53
C GLN A 265 -25.08 -4.73 -14.72
N ILE A 266 -25.80 -4.99 -13.62
CA ILE A 266 -25.54 -6.13 -12.75
C ILE A 266 -25.77 -7.46 -13.49
N SER A 267 -26.87 -7.57 -14.25
CA SER A 267 -27.17 -8.78 -15.02
C SER A 267 -26.06 -9.07 -16.06
N ASP A 268 -25.58 -8.04 -16.77
CA ASP A 268 -24.52 -8.21 -17.77
C ASP A 268 -23.19 -8.67 -17.14
N ILE A 269 -22.82 -8.11 -15.98
CA ILE A 269 -21.63 -8.52 -15.23
C ILE A 269 -21.76 -9.99 -14.81
N LEU A 270 -22.89 -10.38 -14.20
CA LEU A 270 -23.10 -11.76 -13.74
C LEU A 270 -23.10 -12.77 -14.89
N LYS A 271 -23.64 -12.38 -16.06
CA LYS A 271 -23.56 -13.18 -17.29
C LYS A 271 -22.12 -13.40 -17.73
N ILE A 272 -21.28 -12.35 -17.72
CA ILE A 272 -19.85 -12.48 -18.02
C ILE A 272 -19.17 -13.44 -17.04
N LEU A 273 -19.46 -13.34 -15.74
CA LEU A 273 -18.90 -14.26 -14.73
C LEU A 273 -19.30 -15.72 -15.01
N HIS A 274 -20.56 -15.94 -15.38
CA HIS A 274 -21.07 -17.26 -15.77
C HIS A 274 -20.30 -17.81 -16.98
N GLU A 275 -20.16 -17.01 -18.04
CA GLU A 275 -19.44 -17.39 -19.26
C GLU A 275 -17.98 -17.72 -18.95
N LEU A 276 -17.26 -16.87 -18.21
CA LEU A 276 -15.87 -17.10 -17.80
C LEU A 276 -15.69 -18.34 -16.92
N ARG A 277 -16.72 -18.74 -16.17
CA ARG A 277 -16.70 -19.96 -15.36
C ARG A 277 -16.80 -21.23 -16.20
N THR A 278 -17.53 -21.16 -17.31
CA THR A 278 -17.94 -22.31 -18.13
C THR A 278 -17.24 -22.38 -19.49
N SER A 279 -16.43 -21.38 -19.85
CA SER A 279 -15.85 -21.24 -21.19
C SER A 279 -14.75 -22.24 -21.54
N ASP A 280 -14.03 -22.80 -20.56
CA ASP A 280 -12.85 -23.66 -20.80
C ASP A 280 -12.63 -24.62 -19.62
N ASP A 281 -12.06 -25.80 -19.90
CA ASP A 281 -11.81 -26.83 -18.89
C ASP A 281 -10.47 -26.68 -18.16
N VAL A 282 -9.56 -25.84 -18.67
CA VAL A 282 -8.22 -25.60 -18.11
C VAL A 282 -8.14 -24.20 -17.52
N ILE A 283 -8.55 -23.16 -18.25
CA ILE A 283 -8.52 -21.75 -17.81
C ILE A 283 -9.94 -21.25 -17.58
N TYR A 284 -10.43 -21.44 -16.36
CA TYR A 284 -11.77 -21.04 -15.95
C TYR A 284 -11.74 -20.15 -14.71
N LEU A 285 -12.83 -19.39 -14.53
CA LEU A 285 -13.04 -18.58 -13.33
C LEU A 285 -13.21 -19.47 -12.10
N ARG A 286 -12.39 -19.26 -11.07
CA ARG A 286 -12.47 -19.94 -9.76
C ARG A 286 -13.21 -19.12 -8.72
N SER A 287 -13.02 -17.82 -8.77
CA SER A 287 -13.73 -16.87 -7.92
C SER A 287 -13.80 -15.49 -8.56
N ALA A 288 -14.82 -14.74 -8.19
CA ALA A 288 -14.96 -13.34 -8.57
C ALA A 288 -15.45 -12.49 -7.40
N SER A 289 -15.20 -11.19 -7.45
CA SER A 289 -15.83 -10.25 -6.55
C SER A 289 -16.43 -9.08 -7.30
N ILE A 290 -17.52 -8.51 -6.78
CA ILE A 290 -18.14 -7.29 -7.30
C ILE A 290 -18.27 -6.31 -6.14
N ASN A 291 -17.91 -5.05 -6.37
CA ASN A 291 -18.19 -3.94 -5.47
C ASN A 291 -18.89 -2.82 -6.24
N ILE A 292 -20.14 -2.51 -5.87
CA ILE A 292 -20.95 -1.56 -6.63
C ILE A 292 -20.51 -0.09 -6.42
N PHE A 293 -19.85 0.24 -5.31
CA PHE A 293 -19.45 1.62 -4.98
C PHE A 293 -18.12 2.01 -5.61
N ASN A 294 -17.08 1.17 -5.48
CA ASN A 294 -15.80 1.47 -6.12
C ASN A 294 -15.77 1.04 -7.60
N GLY A 295 -16.78 0.27 -8.05
CA GLY A 295 -16.94 -0.12 -9.45
C GLY A 295 -16.01 -1.24 -9.90
N LEU A 296 -15.35 -1.93 -8.97
CA LEU A 296 -14.35 -2.94 -9.26
C LEU A 296 -14.94 -4.35 -9.29
N VAL A 297 -14.51 -5.10 -10.29
CA VAL A 297 -14.70 -6.54 -10.40
C VAL A 297 -13.33 -7.21 -10.31
N SER A 298 -13.21 -8.22 -9.44
CA SER A 298 -12.05 -9.10 -9.43
C SER A 298 -12.38 -10.44 -10.05
N LEU A 299 -11.47 -11.01 -10.83
CA LEU A 299 -11.59 -12.29 -11.51
C LEU A 299 -10.35 -13.13 -11.21
N THR A 300 -10.50 -14.23 -10.50
CA THR A 300 -9.39 -15.17 -10.22
C THR A 300 -9.60 -16.45 -11.01
N PHE A 301 -8.63 -16.78 -11.86
CA PHE A 301 -8.68 -17.95 -12.74
C PHE A 301 -8.00 -19.17 -12.12
N SER A 302 -8.13 -20.32 -12.78
CA SER A 302 -7.51 -21.60 -12.39
C SER A 302 -5.99 -21.57 -12.25
N CYS A 303 -5.33 -20.64 -12.92
CA CYS A 303 -3.90 -20.38 -12.78
C CYS A 303 -3.53 -19.56 -11.54
N ASP A 304 -4.48 -19.29 -10.65
CA ASP A 304 -4.34 -18.40 -9.48
C ASP A 304 -4.01 -16.94 -9.83
N GLY A 305 -4.05 -16.59 -11.12
CA GLY A 305 -3.94 -15.20 -11.57
C GLY A 305 -5.22 -14.44 -11.28
N THR A 306 -5.09 -13.28 -10.65
CA THR A 306 -6.22 -12.39 -10.33
C THR A 306 -6.14 -11.12 -11.17
N HIS A 307 -7.26 -10.77 -11.80
CA HIS A 307 -7.45 -9.54 -12.54
C HIS A 307 -8.39 -8.64 -11.75
N TYR A 308 -8.00 -7.38 -11.53
CA TYR A 308 -8.85 -6.32 -11.00
C TYR A 308 -9.18 -5.37 -12.14
N LEU A 309 -10.47 -5.14 -12.38
CA LEU A 309 -10.98 -4.39 -13.52
C LEU A 309 -12.09 -3.44 -13.06
N PRO A 310 -12.10 -2.19 -13.51
CA PRO A 310 -13.32 -1.40 -13.54
C PRO A 310 -14.41 -2.14 -14.31
N HIS A 311 -15.65 -2.08 -13.84
CA HIS A 311 -16.79 -2.71 -14.49
C HIS A 311 -16.97 -2.23 -15.95
N THR A 312 -16.59 -0.99 -16.25
CA THR A 312 -16.62 -0.42 -17.61
C THR A 312 -15.67 -1.16 -18.56
N ASP A 313 -14.49 -1.54 -18.07
CA ASP A 313 -13.49 -2.28 -18.84
C ASP A 313 -13.93 -3.73 -19.04
N LEU A 314 -14.55 -4.33 -18.02
CA LEU A 314 -15.12 -5.67 -18.12
C LEU A 314 -16.25 -5.71 -19.17
N LEU A 315 -17.14 -4.73 -19.15
CA LEU A 315 -18.30 -4.63 -20.05
C LEU A 315 -17.95 -4.16 -21.46
N ASN A 316 -16.70 -3.76 -21.71
CA ASN A 316 -16.24 -3.32 -23.03
C ASN A 316 -15.50 -4.46 -23.76
N PRO A 317 -16.10 -5.11 -24.77
CA PRO A 317 -15.48 -6.23 -25.48
C PRO A 317 -14.18 -5.88 -26.22
N ASP A 318 -13.97 -4.60 -26.54
CA ASP A 318 -12.77 -4.10 -27.23
C ASP A 318 -11.62 -3.77 -26.27
N HIS A 319 -11.83 -3.92 -24.96
CA HIS A 319 -10.81 -3.66 -23.95
C HIS A 319 -9.66 -4.68 -24.03
N ASN A 320 -8.45 -4.28 -23.65
CA ASN A 320 -7.25 -5.11 -23.78
C ASN A 320 -7.33 -6.41 -22.96
N PHE A 321 -8.13 -6.44 -21.90
CA PHE A 321 -8.41 -7.67 -21.15
C PHE A 321 -8.98 -8.80 -22.03
N TRP A 322 -9.81 -8.46 -23.02
CA TRP A 322 -10.44 -9.42 -23.92
C TRP A 322 -9.60 -9.76 -25.16
N LYS A 323 -8.48 -9.04 -25.37
CA LYS A 323 -7.58 -9.28 -26.49
C LYS A 323 -6.60 -10.40 -26.13
N LYS A 324 -6.58 -11.43 -26.96
CA LYS A 324 -5.72 -12.62 -26.82
C LYS A 324 -4.25 -12.34 -27.07
#